data_AF-A0A366XGM4-F1
#
_entry.id   AF-A0A366XGM4-F1
#
_cell.length_a   1.000
_cell.length_b   1.000
_cell.length_c   1.000
_cell.angle_alpha   90.00
_cell.angle_beta   90.00
_cell.angle_gamma   90.00
#
_symmetry.space_group_name_H-M   'P 1'
#
loop_
_entity.id
_entity.type
_entity.pdbx_description
1 polymer ?
#
loop_
_entity_poly.entity_id
_entity_poly.type
_entity_poly.pdbx_seq_one_letter_code
_entity_poly.pdbx_strand_id
1 'polypeptide(L)'
;MDLCSQLNYVRSLSTGKAYFYYLSKDDEMRPIGVDRTRLRAPKGGYAEAYKGNNFSPKNVAPQDLAYANPQYIEECYVTPGVDDVYCAFPLRIRANSLSPDVCNDDSVRDALLTLAATYKDLNGYQELAHRYAKNILLGTWLWRNKECRSLSIEVVTSDKEKIVLENSTNLSWYGRWDEKATESLELLTAYLTRALTDRSEYFYMDIRAKLSVGWGDEIYPSQEYLDSREDGVPTKQLATVELKNGKETAAFHGQKIGAALQSIDDWWHEDADKPLRVNEYGADREYVIARRHVALKNDFYHLLKNTESWTKQMKKTNVIPNEVHFIMSVLAKGGLFNGSSGKAKRGRV
;
A
#
# COMPACT_ATOMS: atom_id res chain seq x y z
N MET A 1 1.25 -1.39 -29.76
CA MET A 1 0.34 -2.51 -29.45
C MET A 1 -1.06 -2.04 -29.06
N ASP A 2 -2.10 -2.78 -29.42
CA ASP A 2 -3.46 -2.62 -28.85
C ASP A 2 -3.66 -3.60 -27.68
N LEU A 3 -4.58 -3.29 -26.76
CA LEU A 3 -4.88 -4.17 -25.63
C LEU A 3 -5.66 -5.40 -26.09
N CYS A 4 -5.23 -6.59 -25.67
CA CYS A 4 -5.96 -7.81 -25.91
C CYS A 4 -7.11 -8.00 -24.91
N SER A 5 -8.07 -8.85 -25.24
CA SER A 5 -9.29 -9.02 -24.42
C SER A 5 -9.06 -9.77 -23.10
N GLN A 6 -7.95 -10.48 -22.96
CA GLN A 6 -7.53 -11.11 -21.71
C GLN A 6 -6.05 -10.80 -21.45
N LEU A 7 -5.78 -9.97 -20.44
CA LEU A 7 -4.43 -9.65 -19.98
C LEU A 7 -4.42 -9.57 -18.45
N ASN A 8 -3.64 -10.44 -17.81
CA ASN A 8 -3.50 -10.51 -16.36
C ASN A 8 -2.03 -10.55 -15.95
N TYR A 9 -1.71 -9.85 -14.86
CA TYR A 9 -0.46 -10.02 -14.13
C TYR A 9 -0.74 -10.38 -12.68
N VAL A 10 -0.03 -11.37 -12.17
CA VAL A 10 -0.01 -11.67 -10.74
C VAL A 10 0.91 -10.68 -10.04
N ARG A 11 0.48 -10.17 -8.87
CA ARG A 11 1.31 -9.27 -8.05
C ARG A 11 2.68 -9.87 -7.75
N SER A 12 3.71 -9.05 -7.82
CA SER A 12 5.10 -9.43 -7.50
C SER A 12 5.35 -9.41 -5.99
N LEU A 13 4.73 -8.47 -5.27
CA LEU A 13 4.81 -8.36 -3.80
C LEU A 13 3.52 -8.91 -3.18
N SER A 14 3.64 -9.94 -2.35
CA SER A 14 2.53 -10.55 -1.60
C SER A 14 2.76 -10.42 -0.10
N THR A 15 2.08 -9.47 0.52
CA THR A 15 2.14 -9.18 1.96
C THR A 15 1.17 -10.06 2.75
N GLY A 16 1.62 -10.59 3.88
CA GLY A 16 0.74 -11.15 4.92
C GLY A 16 -0.03 -10.07 5.68
N LYS A 17 -0.92 -10.48 6.58
CA LYS A 17 -1.47 -9.56 7.59
C LYS A 17 -0.35 -9.10 8.53
N ALA A 18 -0.36 -7.83 8.93
CA ALA A 18 0.48 -7.39 10.03
C ALA A 18 -0.27 -7.50 11.34
N TYR A 19 0.41 -7.84 12.42
CA TYR A 19 -0.20 -8.02 13.73
C TYR A 19 0.55 -7.22 14.78
N PHE A 20 -0.21 -6.59 15.68
CA PHE A 20 0.32 -5.79 16.77
C PHE A 20 0.47 -6.64 18.02
N TYR A 21 1.53 -6.41 18.80
CA TYR A 21 1.76 -7.10 20.07
C TYR A 21 2.72 -6.33 20.95
N TYR A 22 2.81 -6.69 22.22
CA TYR A 22 3.93 -6.32 23.09
C TYR A 22 4.62 -7.59 23.61
N LEU A 23 5.84 -7.44 24.10
CA LEU A 23 6.59 -8.54 24.71
C LEU A 23 6.44 -8.48 26.23
N SER A 24 6.21 -9.63 26.86
CA SER A 24 6.30 -9.76 28.32
C SER A 24 7.77 -9.68 28.76
N LYS A 25 8.00 -9.70 30.08
CA LYS A 25 9.36 -9.81 30.65
C LYS A 25 10.10 -11.10 30.25
N ASP A 26 9.35 -12.12 29.82
CA ASP A 26 9.86 -13.42 29.40
C ASP A 26 9.91 -13.55 27.86
N ASP A 27 9.88 -12.42 27.13
CA ASP A 27 9.85 -12.34 25.66
C ASP A 27 8.66 -13.06 25.00
N GLU A 28 7.58 -13.27 25.75
CA GLU A 28 6.36 -13.84 25.18
C GLU A 28 5.52 -12.76 24.50
N MET A 29 5.00 -13.10 23.31
CA MET A 29 4.06 -12.25 22.58
C MET A 29 2.72 -12.13 23.31
N ARG A 30 2.32 -10.90 23.61
CA ARG A 30 1.04 -10.56 24.25
C ARG A 30 0.20 -9.67 23.32
N PRO A 31 -1.13 -9.91 23.24
CA PRO A 31 -2.00 -9.17 22.33
C PRO A 31 -2.18 -7.72 22.78
N ILE A 32 -2.41 -6.83 21.82
CA ILE A 32 -2.99 -5.50 22.09
C ILE A 32 -4.51 -5.64 22.02
N GLY A 33 -5.18 -5.28 23.11
CA GLY A 33 -6.63 -5.41 23.25
C GLY A 33 -7.42 -4.46 22.36
N VAL A 34 -8.57 -4.92 21.89
CA VAL A 34 -9.59 -4.10 21.24
C VAL A 34 -10.74 -3.89 22.22
N ASP A 35 -11.00 -2.64 22.55
CA ASP A 35 -12.07 -2.22 23.44
C ASP A 35 -13.32 -1.88 22.64
N ARG A 36 -14.49 -2.09 23.26
CA ARG A 36 -15.80 -1.77 22.70
C ARG A 36 -16.44 -0.65 23.50
N THR A 37 -16.51 0.53 22.91
CA THR A 37 -16.91 1.75 23.59
C THR A 37 -18.24 2.26 23.08
N ARG A 38 -19.14 2.62 24.00
CA ARG A 38 -20.33 3.41 23.70
C ARG A 38 -20.07 4.88 24.03
N LEU A 39 -20.06 5.72 23.02
CA LEU A 39 -19.77 7.14 23.15
C LEU A 39 -20.94 8.01 22.67
N ARG A 40 -21.03 9.23 23.21
CA ARG A 40 -22.03 10.23 22.80
C ARG A 40 -21.32 11.33 22.04
N ALA A 41 -21.43 11.33 20.71
CA ALA A 41 -20.89 12.40 19.88
C ALA A 41 -21.98 13.47 19.66
N PRO A 42 -21.68 14.78 19.62
CA PRO A 42 -22.67 15.78 19.24
C PRO A 42 -23.06 15.64 17.76
N LYS A 43 -24.29 16.03 17.41
CA LYS A 43 -24.70 16.20 16.01
C LYS A 43 -24.02 17.45 15.43
N GLY A 44 -22.94 17.27 14.69
CA GLY A 44 -22.14 18.36 14.12
C GLY A 44 -22.18 18.48 12.59
N GLY A 45 -22.96 17.64 11.90
CA GLY A 45 -22.96 17.60 10.43
C GLY A 45 -23.68 18.80 9.80
N TYR A 46 -23.17 19.33 8.70
CA TYR A 46 -23.81 20.41 7.94
C TYR A 46 -25.28 20.08 7.58
N ALA A 47 -25.53 18.82 7.19
CA ALA A 47 -26.85 18.34 6.85
C ALA A 47 -27.82 18.28 8.05
N GLU A 48 -27.38 18.42 9.30
CA GLU A 48 -28.26 18.49 10.46
C GLU A 48 -29.02 19.82 10.51
N ALA A 49 -28.35 20.92 10.13
CA ALA A 49 -28.91 22.27 10.20
C ALA A 49 -29.28 22.89 8.83
N TYR A 50 -28.73 22.39 7.73
CA TYR A 50 -28.88 23.01 6.40
C TYR A 50 -29.36 22.02 5.32
N LYS A 51 -30.04 22.54 4.30
CA LYS A 51 -30.53 21.82 3.11
C LYS A 51 -29.67 22.15 1.89
N GLY A 52 -29.27 21.11 1.15
CA GLY A 52 -28.50 21.25 -0.09
C GLY A 52 -27.23 22.07 0.07
N ASN A 53 -26.64 22.53 -1.03
CA ASN A 53 -25.33 23.19 -1.00
C ASN A 53 -25.41 24.72 -0.84
N ASN A 54 -26.61 25.28 -0.74
CA ASN A 54 -26.84 26.73 -0.80
C ASN A 54 -27.02 27.38 0.58
N PHE A 55 -26.50 26.76 1.65
CA PHE A 55 -26.59 27.27 3.03
C PHE A 55 -28.02 27.58 3.50
N SER A 56 -29.02 26.87 2.97
CA SER A 56 -30.43 27.10 3.31
C SER A 56 -30.76 26.41 4.64
N PRO A 57 -31.16 27.14 5.70
CA PRO A 57 -31.41 26.53 7.00
C PRO A 57 -32.65 25.63 7.00
N LYS A 58 -32.58 24.53 7.75
CA LYS A 58 -33.74 23.70 8.11
C LYS A 58 -34.51 24.35 9.25
N ASN A 59 -35.82 24.12 9.30
CA ASN A 59 -36.62 24.46 10.48
C ASN A 59 -36.45 23.36 11.54
N VAL A 60 -35.34 23.43 12.29
CA VAL A 60 -35.02 22.51 13.39
C VAL A 60 -35.17 23.26 14.72
N ALA A 61 -35.71 22.61 15.75
CA ALA A 61 -35.82 23.25 17.06
C ALA A 61 -34.44 23.32 17.73
N PRO A 62 -34.18 24.31 18.62
CA PRO A 62 -32.87 24.45 19.26
C PRO A 62 -32.39 23.17 19.96
N GLN A 63 -33.29 22.42 20.58
CA GLN A 63 -32.98 21.16 21.25
C GLN A 63 -32.55 20.03 20.29
N ASP A 64 -32.98 20.05 19.03
CA ASP A 64 -32.71 18.97 18.08
C ASP A 64 -31.24 18.88 17.68
N LEU A 65 -30.57 20.03 17.67
CA LEU A 65 -29.13 20.15 17.44
C LEU A 65 -28.30 19.87 18.70
N ALA A 66 -28.92 19.89 19.88
CA ALA A 66 -28.28 19.55 21.15
C ALA A 66 -28.30 18.04 21.44
N TYR A 67 -29.12 17.25 20.74
CA TYR A 67 -29.15 15.80 20.93
C TYR A 67 -27.82 15.16 20.56
N ALA A 68 -27.35 14.27 21.44
CA ALA A 68 -26.24 13.39 21.14
C ALA A 68 -26.62 12.40 20.04
N ASN A 69 -25.60 11.97 19.29
CA ASN A 69 -25.58 10.86 18.38
C ASN A 69 -24.78 9.71 19.04
N PRO A 70 -25.44 8.78 19.74
CA PRO A 70 -24.77 7.64 20.35
C PRO A 70 -24.10 6.78 19.29
N GLN A 71 -22.85 6.39 19.54
CA GLN A 71 -22.09 5.49 18.68
C GLN A 71 -21.59 4.32 19.51
N TYR A 72 -21.49 3.16 18.87
CA TYR A 72 -20.87 1.98 19.43
C TYR A 72 -19.73 1.58 18.51
N ILE A 73 -18.49 1.66 18.99
CA ILE A 73 -17.30 1.48 18.14
C ILE A 73 -16.25 0.62 18.83
N GLU A 74 -15.35 0.07 18.02
CA GLU A 74 -14.11 -0.54 18.49
C GLU A 74 -12.93 0.45 18.43
N GLU A 75 -12.13 0.41 19.49
CA GLU A 75 -10.93 1.21 19.70
C GLU A 75 -9.81 0.31 20.23
N CYS A 76 -8.57 0.74 20.10
CA CYS A 76 -7.41 -0.06 20.47
C CYS A 76 -6.40 0.87 21.13
N TYR A 77 -6.05 0.59 22.39
CA TYR A 77 -5.16 1.44 23.17
C TYR A 77 -4.01 0.63 23.77
N VAL A 78 -2.85 1.26 23.89
CA VAL A 78 -1.68 0.67 24.54
C VAL A 78 -1.98 0.41 26.01
N THR A 79 -1.76 -0.83 26.45
CA THR A 79 -1.96 -1.23 27.85
C THR A 79 -1.02 -0.44 28.77
N PRO A 80 -1.50 0.12 29.90
CA PRO A 80 -0.63 0.78 30.87
C PRO A 80 0.52 -0.12 31.33
N GLY A 81 1.73 0.42 31.36
CA GLY A 81 2.95 -0.32 31.67
C GLY A 81 3.67 -0.93 30.47
N VAL A 82 3.15 -0.75 29.24
CA VAL A 82 3.80 -1.16 27.99
C VAL A 82 4.46 0.06 27.35
N ASP A 83 5.79 0.03 27.25
CA ASP A 83 6.58 1.12 26.65
C ASP A 83 6.84 0.91 25.16
N ASP A 84 6.76 -0.34 24.69
CA ASP A 84 7.05 -0.73 23.32
C ASP A 84 5.95 -1.65 22.74
N VAL A 85 5.48 -1.29 21.54
CA VAL A 85 4.59 -2.11 20.72
C VAL A 85 5.32 -2.54 19.47
N TYR A 86 5.10 -3.78 19.06
CA TYR A 86 5.65 -4.35 17.84
C TYR A 86 4.54 -4.53 16.80
N CYS A 87 4.89 -4.31 15.55
CA CYS A 87 4.05 -4.66 14.41
C CYS A 87 4.89 -5.48 13.42
N ALA A 88 4.44 -6.68 13.08
CA ALA A 88 5.22 -7.56 12.21
C ALA A 88 4.38 -8.19 11.11
N PHE A 89 4.97 -8.42 9.93
CA PHE A 89 4.34 -9.12 8.82
C PHE A 89 5.38 -9.82 7.93
N PRO A 90 5.01 -10.95 7.30
CA PRO A 90 5.82 -11.57 6.27
C PRO A 90 5.54 -10.95 4.89
N LEU A 91 6.56 -10.88 4.05
CA LEU A 91 6.49 -10.46 2.65
C LEU A 91 7.09 -11.55 1.76
N ARG A 92 6.31 -12.01 0.77
CA ARG A 92 6.79 -12.92 -0.28
C ARG A 92 6.90 -12.17 -1.60
N ILE A 93 8.03 -12.33 -2.28
CA ILE A 93 8.32 -11.63 -3.54
C ILE A 93 8.57 -12.65 -4.65
N ARG A 94 8.06 -12.37 -5.84
CA ARG A 94 8.35 -13.08 -7.09
C ARG A 94 8.47 -12.11 -8.25
N ALA A 95 9.33 -12.43 -9.23
CA ALA A 95 9.52 -11.68 -10.46
C ALA A 95 8.34 -11.82 -11.46
N ASN A 96 7.10 -11.63 -11.00
CA ASN A 96 5.89 -11.84 -11.80
C ASN A 96 5.67 -10.75 -12.85
N SER A 97 6.23 -9.54 -12.66
CA SER A 97 6.18 -8.47 -13.66
C SER A 97 6.97 -8.77 -14.94
N LEU A 98 7.80 -9.82 -14.94
CA LEU A 98 8.59 -10.19 -16.11
C LEU A 98 7.75 -10.79 -17.26
N SER A 99 6.52 -11.26 -17.01
CA SER A 99 5.63 -11.77 -18.07
C SER A 99 4.17 -11.77 -17.62
N PRO A 100 3.22 -11.63 -18.55
CA PRO A 100 1.82 -11.82 -18.22
C PRO A 100 1.54 -13.26 -17.78
N ASP A 101 0.67 -13.39 -16.77
CA ASP A 101 0.15 -14.67 -16.29
C ASP A 101 -0.89 -15.24 -17.27
N VAL A 102 -1.81 -14.38 -17.71
CA VAL A 102 -2.76 -14.67 -18.80
C VAL A 102 -2.61 -13.61 -19.87
N CYS A 103 -2.48 -14.03 -21.13
CA CYS A 103 -2.51 -13.16 -22.29
C CYS A 103 -2.99 -13.97 -23.50
N ASN A 104 -4.03 -13.50 -24.18
CA ASN A 104 -4.64 -14.22 -25.32
C ASN A 104 -4.21 -13.70 -26.70
N ASP A 105 -3.18 -12.86 -26.75
CA ASP A 105 -2.61 -12.33 -27.99
C ASP A 105 -1.08 -12.44 -27.92
N ASP A 106 -0.49 -13.20 -28.83
CA ASP A 106 0.96 -13.48 -28.82
C ASP A 106 1.79 -12.22 -29.13
N SER A 107 1.30 -11.32 -29.98
CA SER A 107 2.00 -10.07 -30.29
C SER A 107 2.07 -9.14 -29.08
N VAL A 108 0.99 -9.07 -28.30
CA VAL A 108 0.94 -8.33 -27.03
C VAL A 108 1.87 -8.98 -26.00
N ARG A 109 1.84 -10.31 -25.88
CA ARG A 109 2.73 -11.06 -24.98
C ARG A 109 4.19 -10.77 -25.31
N ASP A 110 4.59 -10.88 -26.57
CA ASP A 110 5.97 -10.67 -27.02
C ASP A 110 6.44 -9.23 -26.80
N ALA A 111 5.57 -8.24 -27.05
CA ALA A 111 5.87 -6.83 -26.78
C ALA A 111 6.15 -6.60 -25.29
N LEU A 112 5.32 -7.15 -24.39
CA LEU A 112 5.48 -7.02 -22.94
C LEU A 112 6.69 -7.79 -22.40
N LEU A 113 6.96 -9.00 -22.92
CA LEU A 113 8.17 -9.76 -22.61
C LEU A 113 9.42 -8.98 -23.02
N THR A 114 9.42 -8.40 -24.21
CA THR A 114 10.56 -7.62 -24.72
C THR A 114 10.76 -6.34 -23.90
N LEU A 115 9.68 -5.67 -23.50
CA LEU A 115 9.73 -4.51 -22.61
C LEU A 115 10.38 -4.88 -21.28
N ALA A 116 9.87 -5.94 -20.63
CA ALA A 116 10.35 -6.37 -19.32
C ALA A 116 11.81 -6.84 -19.37
N ALA A 117 12.20 -7.55 -20.43
CA ALA A 117 13.60 -7.96 -20.65
C ALA A 117 14.50 -6.74 -20.84
N THR A 118 14.13 -5.80 -21.72
CA THR A 118 14.91 -4.58 -21.96
C THR A 118 15.05 -3.75 -20.68
N TYR A 119 13.96 -3.61 -19.92
CA TYR A 119 13.96 -2.91 -18.65
C TYR A 119 14.87 -3.58 -17.61
N LYS A 120 14.87 -4.93 -17.56
CA LYS A 120 15.78 -5.70 -16.70
C LYS A 120 17.24 -5.52 -17.11
N ASP A 121 17.54 -5.61 -18.40
CA ASP A 121 18.91 -5.51 -18.94
C ASP A 121 19.53 -4.13 -18.69
N LEU A 122 18.70 -3.08 -18.67
CA LEU A 122 19.08 -1.71 -18.30
C LEU A 122 19.00 -1.43 -16.79
N ASN A 123 18.88 -2.48 -15.98
CA ASN A 123 18.83 -2.43 -14.51
C ASN A 123 17.65 -1.63 -13.91
N GLY A 124 16.56 -1.47 -14.66
CA GLY A 124 15.41 -0.67 -14.24
C GLY A 124 14.69 -1.19 -13.00
N TYR A 125 14.77 -2.50 -12.72
CA TYR A 125 14.18 -3.06 -11.50
C TYR A 125 14.85 -2.56 -10.22
N GLN A 126 16.10 -2.05 -10.30
CA GLN A 126 16.76 -1.42 -9.15
C GLN A 126 16.00 -0.16 -8.69
N GLU A 127 15.42 0.62 -9.60
CA GLU A 127 14.63 1.81 -9.24
C GLU A 127 13.36 1.42 -8.45
N LEU A 128 12.66 0.37 -8.88
CA LEU A 128 11.48 -0.12 -8.16
C LEU A 128 11.88 -0.72 -6.80
N ALA A 129 12.94 -1.52 -6.78
CA ALA A 129 13.48 -2.13 -5.57
C ALA A 129 13.90 -1.08 -4.54
N HIS A 130 14.58 -0.01 -4.98
CA HIS A 130 15.01 1.10 -4.14
C HIS A 130 13.82 1.78 -3.47
N ARG A 131 12.77 2.07 -4.24
CA ARG A 131 11.55 2.70 -3.73
C ARG A 131 10.77 1.82 -2.76
N TYR A 132 10.68 0.52 -3.05
CA TYR A 132 10.08 -0.45 -2.12
C TYR A 132 10.90 -0.58 -0.83
N ALA A 133 12.22 -0.69 -0.93
CA ALA A 133 13.14 -0.72 0.21
C ALA A 133 12.94 0.53 1.08
N LYS A 134 12.86 1.70 0.45
CA LYS A 134 12.62 2.98 1.12
C LYS A 134 11.32 2.98 1.91
N ASN A 135 10.21 2.53 1.33
CA ASN A 135 8.93 2.44 2.06
C ASN A 135 8.93 1.43 3.21
N ILE A 136 9.67 0.33 3.08
CA ILE A 136 9.85 -0.65 4.17
C ILE A 136 10.58 0.00 5.35
N LEU A 137 11.74 0.61 5.06
CA LEU A 137 12.63 1.21 6.05
C LEU A 137 12.08 2.50 6.67
N LEU A 138 11.28 3.28 5.92
CA LEU A 138 10.57 4.44 6.44
C LEU A 138 9.40 4.07 7.38
N GLY A 139 9.01 2.79 7.44
CA GLY A 139 7.82 2.38 8.17
C GLY A 139 6.51 2.96 7.59
N THR A 140 6.46 3.34 6.30
CA THR A 140 5.25 3.89 5.65
C THR A 140 4.05 2.97 5.81
N TRP A 141 4.30 1.67 5.89
CA TRP A 141 3.30 0.61 6.10
C TRP A 141 2.66 0.59 7.50
N LEU A 142 3.18 1.36 8.46
CA LEU A 142 2.55 1.57 9.78
C LEU A 142 1.39 2.57 9.74
N TRP A 143 1.25 3.32 8.64
CA TRP A 143 0.26 4.39 8.48
C TRP A 143 0.32 5.37 9.67
N ARG A 144 -0.81 5.66 10.31
CA ARG A 144 -0.91 6.56 11.46
C ARG A 144 -0.05 6.12 12.65
N ASN A 145 0.21 4.83 12.81
CA ASN A 145 1.04 4.34 13.91
C ASN A 145 2.52 4.70 13.75
N LYS A 146 2.94 5.20 12.58
CA LYS A 146 4.30 5.73 12.39
C LYS A 146 4.56 6.95 13.29
N GLU A 147 3.51 7.69 13.66
CA GLU A 147 3.55 8.83 14.58
C GLU A 147 3.73 8.35 16.04
N CYS A 148 4.86 7.70 16.32
CA CYS A 148 5.26 7.18 17.62
C CYS A 148 6.51 7.90 18.13
N ARG A 149 6.91 7.65 19.38
CA ARG A 149 8.03 8.36 20.03
C ARG A 149 9.38 7.98 19.42
N SER A 150 9.55 6.71 19.09
CA SER A 150 10.70 6.18 18.37
C SER A 150 10.30 4.95 17.56
N LEU A 151 10.95 4.77 16.42
CA LEU A 151 10.68 3.69 15.47
C LEU A 151 11.97 3.02 15.06
N SER A 152 12.03 1.70 15.23
CA SER A 152 13.07 0.85 14.66
C SER A 152 12.46 -0.19 13.72
N ILE A 153 13.08 -0.40 12.56
CA ILE A 153 12.65 -1.39 11.57
C ILE A 153 13.71 -2.49 11.49
N GLU A 154 13.26 -3.73 11.63
CA GLU A 154 14.06 -4.93 11.43
C GLU A 154 13.50 -5.71 10.24
N VAL A 155 14.41 -6.17 9.38
CA VAL A 155 14.12 -6.99 8.21
C VAL A 155 15.02 -8.21 8.24
N VAL A 156 14.43 -9.40 8.19
CA VAL A 156 15.16 -10.67 8.06
C VAL A 156 14.81 -11.29 6.71
N THR A 157 15.81 -11.53 5.86
CA THR A 157 15.62 -12.10 4.52
C THR A 157 15.69 -13.63 4.53
N SER A 158 15.24 -14.28 3.44
CA SER A 158 15.42 -15.73 3.27
C SER A 158 16.88 -16.16 3.21
N ASP A 159 17.78 -15.23 2.88
CA ASP A 159 19.24 -15.45 2.88
C ASP A 159 19.84 -15.37 4.30
N LYS A 160 18.99 -15.21 5.31
CA LYS A 160 19.33 -15.04 6.73
C LYS A 160 20.10 -13.75 7.02
N GLU A 161 20.04 -12.79 6.11
CA GLU A 161 20.57 -11.45 6.33
C GLU A 161 19.60 -10.68 7.22
N LYS A 162 20.14 -9.99 8.22
CA LYS A 162 19.38 -9.18 9.17
C LYS A 162 19.78 -7.72 9.02
N ILE A 163 18.83 -6.89 8.58
CA ILE A 163 18.99 -5.44 8.45
C ILE A 163 18.21 -4.79 9.59
N VAL A 164 18.85 -3.92 10.35
CA VAL A 164 18.23 -3.18 11.46
C VAL A 164 18.49 -1.69 11.28
N LEU A 165 17.40 -0.93 11.21
CA LEU A 165 17.42 0.52 11.11
C LEU A 165 16.76 1.13 12.35
N GLU A 166 17.56 1.79 13.18
CA GLU A 166 17.07 2.53 14.34
C GLU A 166 16.67 3.97 13.94
N ASN A 167 15.79 4.58 14.72
CA ASN A 167 15.40 6.00 14.58
C ASN A 167 14.81 6.38 13.21
N SER A 168 13.99 5.51 12.61
CA SER A 168 13.31 5.79 11.33
C SER A 168 12.34 6.97 11.39
N THR A 169 11.97 7.48 12.57
CA THR A 169 11.09 8.65 12.74
C THR A 169 11.65 9.92 12.10
N ASN A 170 12.97 10.06 12.03
CA ASN A 170 13.64 11.24 11.45
C ASN A 170 13.84 11.15 9.93
N LEU A 171 13.52 9.99 9.32
CA LEU A 171 13.69 9.78 7.90
C LEU A 171 12.45 10.21 7.12
N SER A 172 12.67 10.80 5.96
CA SER A 172 11.61 11.19 5.03
C SER A 172 11.91 10.72 3.61
N TRP A 173 10.87 10.70 2.76
CA TRP A 173 10.97 10.22 1.38
C TRP A 173 11.91 11.08 0.52
N TYR A 174 11.89 12.40 0.70
CA TYR A 174 12.77 13.34 -0.04
C TYR A 174 13.96 13.83 0.80
N GLY A 175 14.11 13.33 2.03
CA GLY A 175 15.18 13.71 2.94
C GLY A 175 16.50 13.02 2.64
N ARG A 176 17.59 13.58 3.18
CA ARG A 176 18.90 12.93 3.19
C ARG A 176 18.95 11.91 4.31
N TRP A 177 19.35 10.70 3.96
CA TRP A 177 19.55 9.60 4.91
C TRP A 177 21.00 9.64 5.40
N ASP A 178 21.23 9.29 6.65
CA ASP A 178 22.60 9.14 7.15
C ASP A 178 23.27 7.90 6.54
N GLU A 179 24.56 7.72 6.82
CA GLU A 179 25.37 6.64 6.26
C GLU A 179 24.81 5.25 6.58
N LYS A 180 24.40 5.01 7.83
CA LYS A 180 23.86 3.71 8.27
C LYS A 180 22.51 3.40 7.63
N ALA A 181 21.64 4.41 7.54
CA ALA A 181 20.36 4.29 6.86
C ALA A 181 20.56 4.05 5.36
N THR A 182 21.54 4.70 4.75
CA THR A 182 21.89 4.52 3.33
C THR A 182 22.42 3.11 3.07
N GLU A 183 23.32 2.59 3.89
CA GLU A 183 23.80 1.20 3.79
C GLU A 183 22.65 0.19 3.91
N SER A 184 21.77 0.38 4.89
CA SER A 184 20.56 -0.47 5.06
C SER A 184 19.66 -0.42 3.84
N LEU A 185 19.50 0.76 3.22
CA LEU A 185 18.71 0.95 2.01
C LEU A 185 19.35 0.25 0.82
N GLU A 186 20.67 0.33 0.65
CA GLU A 186 21.40 -0.30 -0.44
C GLU A 186 21.37 -1.84 -0.36
N LEU A 187 21.61 -2.41 0.82
CA LEU A 187 21.50 -3.85 1.06
C LEU A 187 20.10 -4.37 0.72
N LEU A 188 19.07 -3.68 1.22
CA LEU A 188 17.68 -4.04 0.97
C LEU A 188 17.30 -3.87 -0.50
N THR A 189 17.82 -2.82 -1.16
CA THR A 189 17.63 -2.58 -2.59
C THR A 189 18.23 -3.71 -3.42
N ALA A 190 19.44 -4.15 -3.11
CA ALA A 190 20.10 -5.26 -3.80
C ALA A 190 19.30 -6.56 -3.69
N TYR A 191 18.84 -6.89 -2.48
CA TYR A 191 18.00 -8.06 -2.24
C TYR A 191 16.69 -8.00 -3.04
N LEU A 192 15.97 -6.86 -2.97
CA LEU A 192 14.71 -6.68 -3.71
C LEU A 192 14.90 -6.67 -5.23
N THR A 193 16.02 -6.16 -5.73
CA THR A 193 16.35 -6.17 -7.16
C THR A 193 16.49 -7.61 -7.66
N ARG A 194 17.22 -8.45 -6.92
CA ARG A 194 17.30 -9.89 -7.21
C ARG A 194 15.92 -10.55 -7.18
N ALA A 195 15.14 -10.29 -6.13
CA ALA A 195 13.80 -10.85 -5.97
C ALA A 195 12.79 -10.47 -7.07
N LEU A 196 12.94 -9.28 -7.66
CA LEU A 196 12.08 -8.80 -8.75
C LEU A 196 12.55 -9.24 -10.15
N THR A 197 13.74 -9.84 -10.25
CA THR A 197 14.36 -10.21 -11.54
C THR A 197 14.65 -11.70 -11.70
N ASP A 198 14.65 -12.47 -10.61
CA ASP A 198 14.85 -13.91 -10.61
C ASP A 198 13.51 -14.67 -10.49
N ARG A 199 13.30 -15.63 -11.41
CA ARG A 199 12.10 -16.48 -11.45
C ARG A 199 12.30 -17.86 -10.84
N SER A 200 13.55 -18.26 -10.62
CA SER A 200 13.89 -19.61 -10.20
C SER A 200 13.53 -19.89 -8.75
N GLU A 201 13.48 -18.85 -7.92
CA GLU A 201 13.27 -18.97 -6.48
C GLU A 201 12.12 -18.09 -5.96
N TYR A 202 11.68 -18.38 -4.74
CA TYR A 202 10.81 -17.50 -3.98
C TYR A 202 11.64 -16.75 -2.96
N PHE A 203 11.45 -15.44 -2.89
CA PHE A 203 12.10 -14.58 -1.91
C PHE A 203 11.13 -14.31 -0.76
N TYR A 204 11.64 -14.37 0.46
CA TYR A 204 10.86 -14.13 1.67
C TYR A 204 11.54 -13.10 2.55
N MET A 205 10.75 -12.34 3.28
CA MET A 205 11.22 -11.41 4.28
C MET A 205 10.25 -11.41 5.45
N ASP A 206 10.79 -11.39 6.66
CA ASP A 206 10.04 -11.07 7.86
C ASP A 206 10.39 -9.64 8.26
N ILE A 207 9.38 -8.76 8.29
CA ILE A 207 9.53 -7.36 8.63
C ILE A 207 8.89 -7.14 10.00
N ARG A 208 9.63 -6.48 10.90
CA ARG A 208 9.19 -6.13 12.25
C ARG A 208 9.51 -4.67 12.55
N ALA A 209 8.52 -3.91 12.97
CA ALA A 209 8.72 -2.60 13.58
C ALA A 209 8.67 -2.73 15.10
N LYS A 210 9.53 -1.99 15.79
CA LYS A 210 9.44 -1.68 17.22
C LYS A 210 9.08 -0.20 17.36
N LEU A 211 7.94 0.07 17.97
CA LEU A 211 7.38 1.41 18.19
C LEU A 211 7.44 1.70 19.69
N SER A 212 8.18 2.73 20.09
CA SER A 212 8.10 3.23 21.46
C SER A 212 6.88 4.14 21.61
N VAL A 213 6.05 3.84 22.60
CA VAL A 213 4.70 4.39 22.77
C VAL A 213 4.47 4.92 24.18
N GLY A 214 3.40 5.68 24.35
CA GLY A 214 2.84 6.06 25.63
C GLY A 214 1.80 5.08 26.14
N TRP A 215 1.67 5.04 27.46
CA TRP A 215 0.60 4.30 28.11
C TRP A 215 -0.74 4.95 27.78
N GLY A 216 -1.65 4.17 27.20
CA GLY A 216 -2.93 4.69 26.71
C GLY A 216 -2.86 5.40 25.37
N ASP A 217 -1.74 5.34 24.63
CA ASP A 217 -1.73 5.81 23.24
C ASP A 217 -2.71 4.97 22.40
N GLU A 218 -3.42 5.60 21.46
CA GLU A 218 -4.29 4.88 20.53
C GLU A 218 -3.45 4.17 19.46
N ILE A 219 -3.74 2.90 19.23
CA ILE A 219 -3.25 2.13 18.09
C ILE A 219 -4.33 2.15 17.01
N TYR A 220 -3.92 2.24 15.74
CA TYR A 220 -4.78 2.39 14.58
C TYR A 220 -4.68 1.17 13.64
N PRO A 221 -5.41 0.07 13.88
CA PRO A 221 -5.43 -1.12 13.02
C PRO A 221 -6.14 -0.88 11.68
N SER A 222 -6.34 -1.94 10.91
CA SER A 222 -7.30 -1.93 9.81
C SER A 222 -8.72 -1.83 10.37
N GLN A 223 -9.61 -1.17 9.63
CA GLN A 223 -11.05 -1.19 9.92
C GLN A 223 -11.72 -2.19 8.96
N GLU A 224 -12.66 -2.97 9.47
CA GLU A 224 -13.48 -3.85 8.64
C GLU A 224 -14.52 -3.05 7.86
N TYR A 225 -14.81 -3.49 6.64
CA TYR A 225 -15.87 -2.93 5.83
C TYR A 225 -17.19 -3.61 6.18
N LEU A 226 -18.18 -2.83 6.61
CA LEU A 226 -19.50 -3.32 6.99
C LEU A 226 -20.52 -2.89 5.94
N ASP A 227 -21.18 -3.85 5.29
CA ASP A 227 -22.20 -3.61 4.25
C ASP A 227 -23.47 -2.98 4.82
N SER A 228 -23.82 -3.32 6.05
CA SER A 228 -25.01 -2.86 6.75
C SER A 228 -24.70 -2.58 8.22
N ARG A 229 -25.58 -1.79 8.85
CA ARG A 229 -25.56 -1.59 10.30
C ARG A 229 -26.48 -2.60 10.95
N GLU A 230 -26.00 -3.24 11.99
CA GLU A 230 -26.77 -4.17 12.82
C GLU A 230 -26.90 -3.62 14.24
N ASP A 231 -28.08 -3.76 14.83
CA ASP A 231 -28.33 -3.29 16.19
C ASP A 231 -27.52 -4.10 17.20
N GLY A 232 -26.88 -3.41 18.15
CA GLY A 232 -26.07 -4.04 19.19
C GLY A 232 -24.66 -4.46 18.75
N VAL A 233 -24.27 -4.19 17.50
CA VAL A 233 -22.94 -4.46 16.94
C VAL A 233 -22.17 -3.15 16.73
N PRO A 234 -20.84 -3.11 16.97
CA PRO A 234 -20.06 -1.89 16.71
C PRO A 234 -20.14 -1.46 15.24
N THR A 235 -20.38 -0.18 14.99
CA THR A 235 -20.45 0.43 13.65
C THR A 235 -19.07 0.71 13.03
N LYS A 236 -18.03 0.70 13.87
CA LYS A 236 -16.62 0.63 13.47
C LYS A 236 -16.05 -0.62 14.12
N GLN A 237 -15.59 -1.56 13.32
CA GLN A 237 -14.93 -2.78 13.77
C GLN A 237 -13.48 -2.78 13.32
N LEU A 238 -12.60 -3.27 14.18
CA LEU A 238 -11.16 -3.33 13.92
C LEU A 238 -10.78 -4.75 13.47
N ALA A 239 -9.85 -4.83 12.52
CA ALA A 239 -9.33 -6.10 12.06
C ALA A 239 -8.45 -6.74 13.15
N THR A 240 -8.61 -8.05 13.37
CA THR A 240 -7.81 -8.82 14.32
C THR A 240 -7.23 -10.09 13.69
N VAL A 241 -6.35 -10.75 14.44
CA VAL A 241 -5.87 -12.11 14.18
C VAL A 241 -5.62 -12.85 15.49
N GLU A 242 -5.85 -14.15 15.48
CA GLU A 242 -5.56 -15.03 16.62
C GLU A 242 -4.04 -15.29 16.73
N LEU A 243 -3.51 -15.08 17.94
CA LEU A 243 -2.16 -15.50 18.31
C LEU A 243 -2.14 -16.98 18.68
N LYS A 244 -0.95 -17.61 18.68
CA LYS A 244 -0.77 -19.04 19.04
C LYS A 244 -1.34 -19.41 20.43
N ASN A 245 -1.45 -18.43 21.34
CA ASN A 245 -2.03 -18.62 22.67
C ASN A 245 -3.58 -18.53 22.70
N GLY A 246 -4.24 -18.48 21.54
CA GLY A 246 -5.70 -18.43 21.39
C GLY A 246 -6.31 -17.05 21.65
N LYS A 247 -5.50 -16.00 21.79
CA LYS A 247 -5.99 -14.63 22.01
C LYS A 247 -5.96 -13.81 20.72
N GLU A 248 -7.02 -13.05 20.48
CA GLU A 248 -7.07 -12.07 19.39
C GLU A 248 -6.17 -10.87 19.68
N THR A 249 -5.52 -10.36 18.63
CA THR A 249 -4.79 -9.10 18.66
C THR A 249 -5.15 -8.24 17.46
N ALA A 250 -5.04 -6.92 17.61
CA ALA A 250 -5.21 -5.98 16.52
C ALA A 250 -4.29 -6.25 15.32
N ALA A 251 -4.79 -6.02 14.11
CA ALA A 251 -4.09 -6.34 12.87
C ALA A 251 -4.28 -5.30 11.76
N PHE A 252 -3.34 -5.29 10.81
CA PHE A 252 -3.54 -4.73 9.48
C PHE A 252 -3.87 -5.82 8.47
N HIS A 253 -4.80 -5.49 7.57
CA HIS A 253 -5.00 -6.29 6.36
C HIS A 253 -3.75 -6.22 5.48
N GLY A 254 -3.42 -7.33 4.82
CA GLY A 254 -2.26 -7.37 3.90
C GLY A 254 -2.38 -6.34 2.78
N GLN A 255 -3.59 -6.08 2.26
CA GLN A 255 -3.83 -5.09 1.21
C GLN A 255 -3.42 -3.67 1.65
N LYS A 256 -3.61 -3.33 2.94
CA LYS A 256 -3.24 -2.03 3.51
C LYS A 256 -1.72 -1.88 3.60
N ILE A 257 -1.00 -2.96 3.92
CA ILE A 257 0.46 -3.00 3.88
C ILE A 257 0.97 -2.89 2.44
N GLY A 258 0.45 -3.73 1.53
CA GLY A 258 0.84 -3.71 0.12
C GLY A 258 0.59 -2.35 -0.55
N ALA A 259 -0.53 -1.69 -0.20
CA ALA A 259 -0.82 -0.35 -0.66
C ALA A 259 0.24 0.68 -0.24
N ALA A 260 0.72 0.62 1.00
CA ALA A 260 1.77 1.50 1.49
C ALA A 260 3.14 1.22 0.86
N LEU A 261 3.50 -0.06 0.69
CA LEU A 261 4.75 -0.42 0.01
C LEU A 261 4.76 0.08 -1.45
N GLN A 262 3.60 0.06 -2.11
CA GLN A 262 3.41 0.51 -3.48
C GLN A 262 3.18 2.03 -3.62
N SER A 263 3.28 2.81 -2.54
CA SER A 263 3.28 4.28 -2.61
C SER A 263 4.63 4.79 -3.11
N ILE A 264 4.88 4.62 -4.40
CA ILE A 264 6.18 4.88 -5.04
C ILE A 264 6.08 5.74 -6.30
N ASP A 265 4.88 6.11 -6.76
CA ASP A 265 4.70 6.90 -7.97
C ASP A 265 4.78 8.40 -7.64
N ASP A 266 5.96 9.00 -7.80
CA ASP A 266 6.14 10.45 -7.89
C ASP A 266 6.54 10.88 -9.31
N TRP A 267 6.30 10.01 -10.31
CA TRP A 267 6.55 10.27 -11.72
C TRP A 267 5.34 10.87 -12.44
N TRP A 268 4.30 11.27 -11.71
CA TRP A 268 3.02 11.71 -12.29
C TRP A 268 3.06 13.17 -12.76
N HIS A 269 4.03 13.96 -12.30
CA HIS A 269 4.28 15.33 -12.71
C HIS A 269 5.73 15.73 -12.38
N GLU A 270 6.27 16.77 -13.01
CA GLU A 270 7.61 17.30 -12.70
C GLU A 270 7.67 17.87 -11.26
N ASP A 271 6.62 18.58 -10.85
CA ASP A 271 6.43 19.10 -9.49
C ASP A 271 5.68 18.12 -8.57
N ALA A 272 5.93 16.81 -8.70
CA ALA A 272 5.30 15.85 -7.80
C ALA A 272 5.73 16.10 -6.35
N ASP A 273 4.76 16.38 -5.47
CA ASP A 273 4.96 16.74 -4.07
C ASP A 273 4.97 15.53 -3.13
N LYS A 274 4.46 14.38 -3.60
CA LYS A 274 4.42 13.13 -2.85
C LYS A 274 4.35 11.90 -3.77
N PRO A 275 4.84 10.74 -3.29
CA PRO A 275 4.59 9.48 -3.97
C PRO A 275 3.14 9.03 -3.75
N LEU A 276 2.48 8.66 -4.83
CA LEU A 276 1.15 8.06 -4.84
C LEU A 276 1.27 6.54 -4.81
N ARG A 277 0.22 5.89 -4.28
CA ARG A 277 0.03 4.46 -4.51
C ARG A 277 -0.11 4.23 -6.01
N VAL A 278 0.78 3.40 -6.55
CA VAL A 278 0.72 2.95 -7.94
C VAL A 278 -0.66 2.36 -8.24
N ASN A 279 -1.34 2.99 -9.19
CA ASN A 279 -2.53 2.47 -9.84
C ASN A 279 -2.64 3.05 -11.25
N GLU A 280 -3.61 2.56 -12.01
CA GLU A 280 -3.74 2.78 -13.45
C GLU A 280 -3.94 4.27 -13.80
N TYR A 281 -4.54 5.06 -12.90
CA TYR A 281 -4.97 6.43 -13.13
C TYR A 281 -4.37 7.47 -12.15
N GLY A 282 -3.38 7.08 -11.35
CA GLY A 282 -2.73 7.94 -10.35
C GLY A 282 -3.70 8.54 -9.34
N ALA A 283 -4.51 7.72 -8.66
CA ALA A 283 -5.52 8.24 -7.73
C ALA A 283 -4.88 8.86 -6.47
N ASP A 284 -5.10 10.15 -6.29
CA ASP A 284 -4.70 10.93 -5.13
C ASP A 284 -5.89 11.05 -4.18
N ARG A 285 -5.88 10.24 -3.11
CA ARG A 285 -6.99 10.14 -2.16
C ARG A 285 -7.19 11.39 -1.31
N GLU A 286 -6.13 12.17 -1.11
CA GLU A 286 -6.17 13.38 -0.28
C GLU A 286 -6.94 14.50 -0.99
N TYR A 287 -6.65 14.70 -2.27
CA TYR A 287 -7.31 15.71 -3.09
C TYR A 287 -8.52 15.17 -3.85
N VAL A 288 -8.75 13.84 -3.82
CA VAL A 288 -9.84 13.15 -4.53
C VAL A 288 -9.76 13.40 -6.04
N ILE A 289 -8.56 13.32 -6.62
CA ILE A 289 -8.31 13.53 -8.05
C ILE A 289 -7.50 12.39 -8.67
N ALA A 290 -7.65 12.19 -9.98
CA ALA A 290 -6.80 11.31 -10.77
C ALA A 290 -5.65 12.12 -11.37
N ARG A 291 -4.43 11.96 -10.85
CA ARG A 291 -3.23 12.69 -11.31
C ARG A 291 -2.76 12.24 -12.69
N ARG A 292 -3.10 11.01 -13.08
CA ARG A 292 -2.89 10.47 -14.43
C ARG A 292 -4.24 10.30 -15.13
N HIS A 293 -5.00 11.40 -15.22
CA HIS A 293 -6.30 11.38 -15.89
C HIS A 293 -6.14 11.12 -17.39
N VAL A 294 -7.08 10.40 -18.01
CA VAL A 294 -7.02 10.01 -19.43
C VAL A 294 -6.84 11.18 -20.41
N ALA A 295 -7.30 12.38 -20.02
CA ALA A 295 -7.11 13.60 -20.81
C ALA A 295 -5.63 13.98 -20.99
N LEU A 296 -4.77 13.62 -20.02
CA LEU A 296 -3.33 13.87 -20.04
C LEU A 296 -2.55 12.82 -20.83
N LYS A 297 -3.19 11.69 -21.19
CA LYS A 297 -2.58 10.56 -21.93
C LYS A 297 -1.32 9.97 -21.27
N ASN A 298 -1.18 10.16 -19.95
CA ASN A 298 -0.09 9.61 -19.13
C ASN A 298 -0.60 8.56 -18.11
N ASP A 299 -1.82 8.06 -18.29
CA ASP A 299 -2.34 6.90 -17.57
C ASP A 299 -1.73 5.60 -18.09
N PHE A 300 -1.87 4.54 -17.30
CA PHE A 300 -1.27 3.24 -17.59
C PHE A 300 -1.63 2.71 -18.97
N TYR A 301 -2.89 2.80 -19.40
CA TYR A 301 -3.33 2.19 -20.66
C TYR A 301 -2.84 2.97 -21.88
N HIS A 302 -2.86 4.31 -21.82
CA HIS A 302 -2.26 5.13 -22.88
C HIS A 302 -0.75 4.88 -23.00
N LEU A 303 -0.04 4.78 -21.87
CA LEU A 303 1.38 4.51 -21.86
C LEU A 303 1.72 3.09 -22.36
N LEU A 304 0.94 2.08 -21.97
CA LEU A 304 1.13 0.69 -22.38
C LEU A 304 0.95 0.50 -23.88
N LYS A 305 0.06 1.27 -24.52
CA LYS A 305 -0.11 1.25 -25.99
C LYS A 305 1.20 1.48 -26.76
N ASN A 306 2.08 2.30 -26.17
CA ASN A 306 3.35 2.73 -26.76
C ASN A 306 4.56 1.82 -26.41
N THR A 307 4.33 0.63 -25.86
CA THR A 307 5.36 -0.33 -25.41
C THR A 307 6.51 -0.55 -26.39
N GLU A 308 6.21 -0.73 -27.68
CA GLU A 308 7.25 -0.92 -28.72
C GLU A 308 8.13 0.32 -28.89
N SER A 309 7.53 1.53 -28.83
CA SER A 309 8.26 2.80 -28.92
C SER A 309 9.18 2.97 -27.71
N TRP A 310 8.68 2.70 -26.50
CA TRP A 310 9.49 2.75 -25.28
C TRP A 310 10.68 1.80 -25.37
N THR A 311 10.44 0.56 -25.81
CA THR A 311 11.49 -0.45 -25.95
C THR A 311 12.55 -0.03 -26.96
N LYS A 312 12.14 0.49 -28.13
CA LYS A 312 13.06 0.99 -29.16
C LYS A 312 13.87 2.19 -28.66
N GLN A 313 13.22 3.12 -27.96
CA GLN A 313 13.88 4.29 -27.38
C GLN A 313 14.93 3.86 -26.35
N MET A 314 14.55 3.02 -25.38
CA MET A 314 15.46 2.51 -24.34
C MET A 314 16.68 1.80 -24.93
N LYS A 315 16.49 0.93 -25.93
CA LYS A 315 17.60 0.26 -26.63
C LYS A 315 18.53 1.22 -27.37
N LYS A 316 18.01 2.36 -27.84
CA LYS A 316 18.80 3.36 -28.56
C LYS A 316 19.58 4.27 -27.60
N THR A 317 18.96 4.68 -26.49
CA THR A 317 19.52 5.69 -25.59
C THR A 317 20.23 5.10 -24.38
N ASN A 318 19.96 3.84 -24.02
CA ASN A 318 20.32 3.22 -22.74
C ASN A 318 19.79 4.00 -21.51
N VAL A 319 18.69 4.74 -21.69
CA VAL A 319 18.04 5.52 -20.63
C VAL A 319 16.60 5.05 -20.49
N ILE A 320 16.16 4.81 -19.26
CA ILE A 320 14.81 4.39 -18.93
C ILE A 320 13.95 5.63 -18.61
N PRO A 321 12.85 5.88 -19.35
CA PRO A 321 11.92 6.95 -19.01
C PRO A 321 11.12 6.68 -17.74
N ASN A 322 10.74 7.74 -17.04
CA ASN A 322 9.87 7.68 -15.85
C ASN A 322 8.53 6.98 -16.12
N GLU A 323 7.97 7.14 -17.32
CA GLU A 323 6.76 6.46 -17.77
C GLU A 323 6.94 4.94 -17.77
N VAL A 324 8.14 4.44 -18.10
CA VAL A 324 8.43 3.01 -18.08
C VAL A 324 8.56 2.50 -16.65
N HIS A 325 9.18 3.27 -15.75
CA HIS A 325 9.16 2.93 -14.31
C HIS A 325 7.73 2.82 -13.79
N PHE A 326 6.85 3.77 -14.15
CA PHE A 326 5.43 3.71 -13.82
C PHE A 326 4.74 2.47 -14.42
N ILE A 327 4.89 2.20 -15.72
CA ILE A 327 4.33 0.99 -16.37
C ILE A 327 4.76 -0.27 -15.60
N MET A 328 6.07 -0.44 -15.39
CA MET A 328 6.60 -1.64 -14.74
C MET A 328 6.15 -1.76 -13.28
N SER A 329 5.96 -0.63 -12.58
CA SER A 329 5.40 -0.63 -11.23
C SER A 329 3.94 -1.11 -11.20
N VAL A 330 3.12 -0.75 -12.19
CA VAL A 330 1.72 -1.23 -12.31
C VAL A 330 1.69 -2.72 -12.65
N LEU A 331 2.60 -3.20 -13.52
CA LEU A 331 2.73 -4.64 -13.81
C LEU A 331 3.19 -5.42 -12.58
N ALA A 332 4.11 -4.87 -11.77
CA ALA A 332 4.55 -5.45 -10.51
C ALA A 332 3.45 -5.45 -9.43
N LYS A 333 2.57 -4.45 -9.42
CA LYS A 333 1.34 -4.45 -8.60
C LYS A 333 0.43 -5.61 -8.97
N GLY A 334 0.37 -5.95 -10.26
CA GLY A 334 -0.55 -6.93 -10.82
C GLY A 334 -1.97 -6.39 -10.94
N GLY A 335 -2.79 -7.09 -11.71
CA GLY A 335 -4.15 -6.68 -12.03
C GLY A 335 -4.65 -7.28 -13.34
N LEU A 336 -5.94 -7.05 -13.58
CA LEU A 336 -6.63 -7.39 -14.82
C LEU A 336 -6.62 -6.15 -15.73
N PHE A 337 -6.02 -6.28 -16.90
CA PHE A 337 -5.79 -5.18 -17.87
C PHE A 337 -6.49 -5.45 -19.19
N ASN A 338 -7.67 -6.05 -19.14
CA ASN A 338 -8.42 -6.48 -20.32
C ASN A 338 -8.85 -5.28 -21.17
N GLY A 339 -8.55 -5.33 -22.47
CA GLY A 339 -9.19 -4.48 -23.47
C GLY A 339 -10.66 -4.87 -23.64
N SER A 340 -11.52 -3.93 -24.03
CA SER A 340 -12.88 -4.27 -24.40
C SER A 340 -12.87 -5.19 -25.62
N SER A 341 -13.25 -6.46 -25.43
CA SER A 341 -13.62 -7.31 -26.57
C SER A 341 -14.74 -6.57 -27.31
N GLY A 342 -14.53 -6.23 -28.59
CA GLY A 342 -15.60 -5.68 -29.41
C GLY A 342 -16.84 -6.55 -29.23
N LYS A 343 -17.89 -6.02 -28.59
CA LYS A 343 -19.20 -6.65 -28.62
C LYS A 343 -19.60 -6.63 -30.08
N ALA A 344 -19.30 -7.70 -30.81
CA ALA A 344 -19.96 -7.98 -32.07
C ALA A 344 -21.45 -7.90 -31.77
N LYS A 345 -22.12 -6.91 -32.37
CA LYS A 345 -23.57 -6.77 -32.32
C LYS A 345 -24.15 -8.13 -32.70
N ARG A 346 -24.60 -8.92 -31.73
CA ARG A 346 -25.56 -9.99 -31.99
C ARG A 346 -26.82 -9.26 -32.41
N GLY A 347 -26.97 -9.08 -33.72
CA GLY A 347 -28.21 -8.65 -34.33
C GLY A 347 -29.29 -9.60 -33.84
N ARG A 348 -30.32 -9.04 -33.20
CA ARG A 348 -31.63 -9.69 -33.17
C ARG A 348 -32.11 -9.69 -34.63
N VAL A 349 -32.13 -10.87 -35.23
CA VAL A 349 -33.05 -11.18 -36.34
C VAL A 349 -34.35 -11.61 -35.70
#